data_AF-A0A1G9ECT4-F1
#
_entry.id   AF-A0A1G9ECT4-F1
#
_cell.length_a   1.000
_cell.length_b   1.000
_cell.length_c   1.000
_cell.angle_alpha   90.00
_cell.angle_beta   90.00
_cell.angle_gamma   90.00
#
_symmetry.space_group_name_H-M   'P 1'
#
loop_
_entity.id
_entity.type
_entity.pdbx_description
1 polymer ?
#
loop_
_entity_poly.entity_id
_entity_poly.type
_entity_poly.pdbx_seq_one_letter_code
_entity_poly.pdbx_strand_id
1 'polypeptide(L)'
;MPMEDAIARIRKRYAEQLREHGARLRPLLDQLVSGRATQDILEEVQFRAHKIHGTAATLGFAELGTRAAECEHETQAQLAAGNVAPAALARVAARLELLIREIERAERAS
;
A
#
# COMPACT_ATOMS: atom_id res chain seq x y z
N MET A 1 9.15 -9.91 30.74
CA MET A 1 9.71 -9.86 29.38
C MET A 1 10.06 -8.41 29.08
N PRO A 2 11.28 -8.10 28.64
CA PRO A 2 11.63 -6.73 28.28
C PRO A 2 10.80 -6.28 27.06
N MET A 3 10.39 -5.01 27.07
CA MET A 3 9.53 -4.39 26.05
C MET A 3 10.12 -4.49 24.63
N GLU A 4 11.46 -4.49 24.54
CA GLU A 4 12.22 -4.56 23.30
C GLU A 4 11.95 -5.86 22.51
N ASP A 5 11.83 -6.99 23.20
CA ASP A 5 11.50 -8.28 22.58
C ASP A 5 10.07 -8.31 22.01
N ALA A 6 9.15 -7.57 22.62
CA ALA A 6 7.77 -7.50 22.16
C ALA A 6 7.65 -6.68 20.86
N ILE A 7 8.36 -5.56 20.78
CA ILE A 7 8.40 -4.71 19.58
C ILE A 7 9.06 -5.46 18.42
N ALA A 8 10.16 -6.17 18.66
CA ALA A 8 10.82 -6.98 17.64
C ALA A 8 9.90 -8.06 17.04
N ARG A 9 9.10 -8.74 17.89
CA ARG A 9 8.11 -9.73 17.42
C ARG A 9 6.99 -9.10 16.58
N ILE A 10 6.46 -7.96 17.01
CA ILE A 10 5.41 -7.24 16.27
C ILE A 10 5.95 -6.78 14.91
N ARG A 11 7.17 -6.23 14.88
CA ARG A 11 7.83 -5.81 13.65
C ARG A 11 8.02 -6.97 12.67
N LYS A 12 8.44 -8.14 13.15
CA LYS A 12 8.55 -9.35 12.31
C LYS A 12 7.21 -9.79 11.73
N ARG A 13 6.17 -9.86 12.57
CA ARG A 13 4.81 -10.19 12.12
C ARG A 13 4.28 -9.20 11.08
N TYR A 14 4.60 -7.92 11.26
CA TYR A 14 4.24 -6.90 10.29
C TYR A 14 4.94 -7.10 8.95
N ALA A 15 6.24 -7.42 8.94
CA ALA A 15 6.95 -7.75 7.69
C ALA A 15 6.33 -8.96 6.97
N GLU A 16 5.84 -9.97 7.69
CA GLU A 16 5.10 -11.09 7.10
C GLU A 16 3.76 -10.64 6.48
N GLN A 17 3.05 -9.72 7.12
CA GLN A 17 1.83 -9.12 6.57
C GLN A 17 2.12 -8.26 5.33
N LEU A 18 3.24 -7.54 5.31
CA LEU A 18 3.65 -6.74 4.15
C LEU A 18 3.77 -7.61 2.90
N ARG A 19 4.31 -8.83 3.02
CA ARG A 19 4.34 -9.80 1.91
C ARG A 19 2.97 -10.14 1.38
N GLU A 20 2.02 -10.42 2.26
CA GLU A 20 0.64 -10.68 1.87
C GLU A 20 0.02 -9.46 1.18
N HIS A 21 0.25 -8.26 1.70
CA HIS A 21 -0.21 -7.02 1.09
C HIS A 21 0.39 -6.82 -0.31
N GLY A 22 1.71 -7.00 -0.48
CA GLY A 22 2.38 -6.88 -1.78
C GLY A 22 1.83 -7.86 -2.82
N ALA A 23 1.66 -9.13 -2.43
CA ALA A 23 1.08 -10.16 -3.30
C ALA A 23 -0.35 -9.83 -3.75
N ARG A 24 -1.15 -9.21 -2.88
CA ARG A 24 -2.52 -8.81 -3.18
C ARG A 24 -2.62 -7.47 -3.93
N LEU A 25 -1.63 -6.58 -3.78
CA LEU A 25 -1.57 -5.30 -4.51
C LEU A 25 -1.13 -5.47 -5.97
N ARG A 26 -0.28 -6.46 -6.27
CA ARG A 26 0.20 -6.76 -7.63
C ARG A 26 -0.91 -6.94 -8.68
N PRO A 27 -1.92 -7.81 -8.46
CA PRO A 27 -3.00 -7.98 -9.44
C PRO A 27 -3.92 -6.74 -9.56
N LEU A 28 -3.95 -5.86 -8.55
CA LEU A 28 -4.67 -4.58 -8.63
C LEU A 28 -3.91 -3.59 -9.52
N LEU A 29 -2.59 -3.56 -9.42
CA LEU A 29 -1.72 -2.78 -10.30
C LEU A 29 -1.92 -3.19 -11.77
N ASP A 30 -1.93 -4.50 -12.06
CA ASP A 30 -2.17 -5.00 -13.42
C ASP A 30 -3.54 -4.55 -13.97
N GLN A 31 -4.57 -4.51 -13.14
CA GLN A 31 -5.89 -4.02 -13.54
C GLN A 31 -5.90 -2.51 -13.81
N LEU A 32 -5.21 -1.73 -13.00
CA LEU A 32 -5.03 -0.29 -13.19
C LEU A 32 -4.27 0.01 -14.49
N VAL A 33 -3.16 -0.68 -14.74
CA VAL A 33 -2.33 -0.48 -15.94
C VAL A 33 -3.05 -0.95 -17.21
N SER A 34 -3.85 -2.01 -17.14
CA SER A 34 -4.63 -2.51 -18.28
C SER A 34 -5.91 -1.71 -18.56
N GLY A 35 -6.19 -0.65 -17.79
CA GLY A 35 -7.40 0.16 -17.95
C GLY A 35 -8.69 -0.59 -17.60
N ARG A 36 -8.60 -1.70 -16.85
CA ARG A 36 -9.73 -2.53 -16.40
C ARG A 36 -10.13 -2.25 -14.96
N ALA A 37 -9.63 -1.18 -14.38
CA ALA A 37 -9.94 -0.82 -13.00
C ALA A 37 -11.40 -0.39 -12.86
N THR A 38 -12.08 -1.02 -11.90
CA THR A 38 -13.41 -0.61 -11.43
C THR A 38 -13.27 0.24 -10.16
N GLN A 39 -14.39 0.80 -9.70
CA GLN A 39 -14.44 1.47 -8.40
C GLN A 39 -13.99 0.54 -7.26
N ASP A 40 -14.45 -0.71 -7.26
CA ASP A 40 -14.06 -1.73 -6.27
C ASP A 40 -12.54 -1.96 -6.21
N ILE A 41 -11.85 -1.88 -7.36
CA ILE A 41 -10.39 -1.99 -7.41
C ILE A 41 -9.73 -0.81 -6.71
N LEU A 42 -10.25 0.40 -6.89
CA LEU A 42 -9.73 1.59 -6.22
C LEU A 42 -10.02 1.57 -4.72
N GLU A 43 -11.19 1.11 -4.30
CA GLU A 43 -11.55 0.91 -2.89
C GLU A 43 -10.62 -0.11 -2.22
N GLU A 44 -10.32 -1.21 -2.91
CA GLU A 44 -9.41 -2.23 -2.40
C GLU A 44 -7.96 -1.72 -2.29
N VAL A 45 -7.50 -0.92 -3.26
CA VAL A 45 -6.20 -0.25 -3.17
C VAL A 45 -6.17 0.73 -1.98
N GLN A 46 -7.20 1.56 -1.84
CA GLN A 46 -7.32 2.50 -0.73
C GLN A 46 -7.28 1.79 0.62
N PHE A 47 -8.09 0.74 0.80
CA PHE A 47 -8.15 -0.03 2.03
C PHE A 47 -6.79 -0.62 2.43
N ARG A 48 -6.06 -1.19 1.46
CA ARG A 48 -4.75 -1.77 1.72
C ARG A 48 -3.70 -0.71 2.03
N ALA A 49 -3.69 0.38 1.28
CA ALA A 49 -2.80 1.51 1.53
C ALA A 49 -3.03 2.08 2.94
N HIS A 50 -4.28 2.26 3.35
CA HIS A 50 -4.65 2.69 4.70
C HIS A 50 -4.13 1.74 5.79
N LYS A 51 -4.30 0.41 5.62
CA LYS A 51 -3.81 -0.59 6.58
C LYS A 51 -2.29 -0.55 6.73
N ILE A 52 -1.57 -0.40 5.63
CA ILE A 52 -0.10 -0.28 5.64
C ILE A 52 0.30 1.03 6.33
N HIS A 53 -0.27 2.16 5.89
CA HIS A 53 0.04 3.49 6.43
C HIS A 53 -0.14 3.55 7.95
N GLY A 54 -1.29 3.08 8.46
CA GLY A 54 -1.64 3.20 9.89
C GLY A 54 -0.74 2.40 10.85
N THR A 55 0.09 1.50 10.33
CA THR A 55 0.96 0.62 11.14
C THR A 55 2.44 0.78 10.81
N ALA A 56 2.79 1.30 9.64
CA ALA A 56 4.17 1.45 9.19
C ALA A 56 4.99 2.40 10.08
N ALA A 57 4.42 3.57 10.43
CA ALA A 57 5.13 4.61 11.18
C ALA A 57 5.51 4.15 12.60
N THR A 58 4.62 3.42 13.28
CA THR A 58 4.84 2.95 14.66
C THR A 58 5.85 1.82 14.75
N LEU A 59 6.12 1.12 13.64
CA LEU A 59 7.02 -0.03 13.57
C LEU A 59 8.37 0.27 12.91
N GLY A 60 8.64 1.56 12.61
CA GLY A 60 9.92 2.02 12.06
C GLY A 60 10.02 1.94 10.53
N PHE A 61 8.90 1.76 9.82
CA PHE A 61 8.84 1.76 8.36
C PHE A 61 8.35 3.11 7.81
N ALA A 62 9.05 4.19 8.16
CA ALA A 62 8.60 5.54 7.84
C ALA A 62 8.36 5.77 6.33
N GLU A 63 9.32 5.39 5.48
CA GLU A 63 9.22 5.58 4.03
C GLU A 63 8.05 4.77 3.42
N LEU A 64 7.86 3.53 3.87
CA LEU A 64 6.71 2.71 3.49
C LEU A 64 5.38 3.38 3.88
N GLY A 65 5.32 3.92 5.10
CA GLY A 65 4.16 4.65 5.60
C GLY A 65 3.84 5.89 4.76
N THR A 66 4.87 6.61 4.30
CA THR A 66 4.72 7.74 3.38
C THR A 66 4.16 7.29 2.02
N ARG A 67 4.73 6.25 1.40
CA ARG A 67 4.23 5.75 0.10
C ARG A 67 2.80 5.24 0.19
N ALA A 68 2.46 4.59 1.31
CA ALA A 68 1.11 4.11 1.56
C ALA A 68 0.11 5.28 1.67
N ALA A 69 0.44 6.34 2.42
CA ALA A 69 -0.38 7.54 2.51
C ALA A 69 -0.57 8.25 1.16
N GLU A 70 0.50 8.37 0.37
CA GLU A 70 0.42 8.97 -0.97
C GLU A 70 -0.55 8.19 -1.88
N CYS A 71 -0.47 6.85 -1.84
CA CYS A 71 -1.36 5.98 -2.61
C CYS A 71 -2.80 6.08 -2.12
N GLU A 72 -3.03 6.05 -0.80
CA GLU A 72 -4.34 6.20 -0.17
C GLU A 72 -4.99 7.53 -0.58
N HIS A 73 -4.29 8.65 -0.44
CA HIS A 73 -4.82 9.97 -0.78
C HIS A 73 -5.18 10.11 -2.27
N GLU A 74 -4.34 9.60 -3.18
CA GLU A 74 -4.65 9.65 -4.62
C GLU A 74 -5.89 8.81 -4.92
N THR A 75 -6.00 7.59 -4.36
CA THR A 75 -7.18 6.73 -4.56
C THR A 75 -8.45 7.35 -3.98
N GLN A 76 -8.38 7.94 -2.79
CA GLN A 76 -9.50 8.64 -2.17
C GLN A 76 -9.97 9.83 -3.02
N ALA A 77 -9.05 10.60 -3.59
CA ALA A 77 -9.38 11.71 -4.48
C ALA A 77 -10.12 11.21 -5.74
N GLN A 78 -9.72 10.07 -6.30
CA GLN A 78 -10.39 9.50 -7.48
C GLN A 78 -11.77 8.92 -7.16
N LEU A 79 -11.92 8.25 -6.01
CA LEU A 79 -13.21 7.74 -5.55
C LEU A 79 -14.20 8.89 -5.28
N ALA A 80 -13.74 9.98 -4.67
CA ALA A 80 -14.56 11.16 -4.40
C ALA A 80 -14.99 11.89 -5.68
N ALA A 81 -14.17 11.86 -6.74
CA ALA A 81 -14.50 12.48 -8.03
C ALA A 81 -15.61 11.75 -8.80
N GLY A 82 -15.87 10.47 -8.51
CA GLY A 82 -16.93 9.65 -9.12
C GLY A 82 -16.75 9.33 -10.61
N ASN A 83 -15.81 9.97 -11.31
CA ASN A 83 -15.42 9.67 -12.68
C ASN A 83 -13.90 9.57 -12.79
N VAL A 84 -13.39 8.35 -13.03
CA VAL A 84 -11.96 8.09 -13.02
C VAL A 84 -11.41 8.14 -14.43
N ALA A 85 -10.81 9.28 -14.78
CA ALA A 85 -10.16 9.45 -16.07
C ALA A 85 -8.95 8.50 -16.22
N PRO A 86 -8.61 8.04 -17.44
CA PRO A 86 -7.44 7.18 -17.66
C PRO A 86 -6.13 7.75 -17.11
N ALA A 87 -5.94 9.07 -17.22
CA ALA A 87 -4.76 9.75 -16.66
C ALA A 87 -4.70 9.68 -15.12
N ALA A 88 -5.85 9.63 -14.45
CA ALA A 88 -5.92 9.44 -13.01
C ALA A 88 -5.60 8.00 -12.61
N LEU A 89 -6.11 7.01 -13.35
CA LEU A 89 -5.74 5.60 -13.14
C LEU A 89 -4.24 5.38 -13.29
N ALA A 90 -3.60 6.03 -14.27
CA ALA A 90 -2.15 5.98 -14.44
C ALA A 90 -1.38 6.55 -13.25
N ARG A 91 -1.86 7.65 -12.63
CA ARG A 91 -1.25 8.19 -11.41
C ARG A 91 -1.40 7.24 -10.22
N VAL A 92 -2.58 6.66 -10.03
CA VAL A 92 -2.81 5.64 -8.99
C VAL A 92 -1.90 4.44 -9.21
N ALA A 93 -1.77 3.95 -10.45
CA ALA A 93 -0.87 2.86 -10.79
C ALA A 93 0.59 3.18 -10.43
N ALA A 94 1.08 4.37 -10.76
CA ALA A 94 2.44 4.79 -10.44
C ALA A 94 2.68 4.85 -8.91
N ARG A 95 1.72 5.34 -8.14
CA ARG A 95 1.81 5.37 -6.66
C ARG A 95 1.78 3.96 -6.07
N LEU A 96 0.91 3.10 -6.59
CA LEU A 96 0.80 1.71 -6.17
C LEU A 96 2.08 0.92 -6.49
N GLU A 97 2.69 1.16 -7.64
CA GLU A 97 3.97 0.53 -8.01
C GLU A 97 5.08 0.93 -7.04
N LEU A 98 5.19 2.21 -6.70
CA LEU A 98 6.16 2.68 -5.70
C LEU A 98 5.92 2.05 -4.33
N LEU A 99 4.66 1.94 -3.90
CA LEU A 99 4.29 1.28 -2.65
C LEU A 99 4.72 -0.20 -2.66
N ILE A 100 4.44 -0.94 -3.73
CA ILE A 100 4.85 -2.35 -3.87
C ILE A 100 6.37 -2.48 -3.81
N ARG A 101 7.14 -1.60 -4.46
CA ARG A 101 8.61 -1.62 -4.40
C ARG A 101 9.13 -1.38 -2.98
N GLU A 102 8.51 -0.48 -2.23
CA GLU A 102 8.89 -0.24 -0.83
C GLU A 102 8.49 -1.40 0.09
N ILE A 103 7.38 -2.08 -0.16
CA ILE A 103 7.03 -3.35 0.52
C ILE A 103 8.14 -4.37 0.32
N GLU A 104 8.55 -4.61 -0.93
CA GLU A 104 9.61 -5.57 -1.24
C GLU A 104 10.96 -5.18 -0.61
N ARG A 105 11.25 -3.88 -0.49
CA ARG A 105 12.44 -3.39 0.19
C ARG A 105 12.37 -3.66 1.69
N ALA A 106 11.24 -3.36 2.32
CA ALA A 106 11.01 -3.59 3.75
C ALA A 106 11.11 -5.08 4.10
N GLU A 107 10.61 -5.97 3.23
CA GLU A 107 10.73 -7.43 3.39
C GLU A 107 12.18 -7.92 3.37
N ARG A 108 13.03 -7.36 2.49
CA ARG A 108 14.45 -7.75 2.42
C ARG A 108 15.29 -7.24 3.58
N ALA A 109 14.84 -6.18 4.25
CA ALA A 109 15.53 -5.53 5.36
C ALA A 109 15.08 -6.02 6.75
N SER A 110 14.09 -6.93 6.80
CA SER A 110 13.52 -7.49 8.03
C SER A 110 13.96 -8.94 8.25
#